data_AF-A0A7Y2B3C0-F1
#
_entry.id   AF-A0A7Y2B3C0-F1
#
_cell.length_a   1.000
_cell.length_b   1.000
_cell.length_c   1.000
_cell.angle_alpha   90.00
_cell.angle_beta   90.00
_cell.angle_gamma   90.00
#
_symmetry.space_group_name_H-M   'P 1'
#
loop_
_entity.id
_entity.type
_entity.pdbx_description
1 polymer ?
#
loop_
_entity_poly.entity_id
_entity_poly.type
_entity_poly.pdbx_seq_one_letter_code
_entity_poly.pdbx_strand_id
1 'polypeptide(L)'
;MKTTAYLLLLLLLGSVVLLVGCSANPTEPAENDPPDVEEPIATATIGAGGGTIDAEGIVLSVPAGAFDADETISLYRSKESKPFGTDQITDE
;
A
#
# COMPACT_ATOMS: atom_id res chain seq x y z
N MET A 1 1.01 -32.18 36.11
CA MET A 1 2.23 -31.48 35.62
C MET A 1 2.46 -31.61 34.10
N LYS A 2 1.82 -32.54 33.36
CA LYS A 2 1.97 -32.64 31.89
C LYS A 2 1.14 -31.62 31.10
N THR A 3 -0.03 -31.24 31.59
CA THR A 3 -0.97 -30.33 30.89
C THR A 3 -0.45 -28.90 30.76
N THR A 4 0.26 -28.39 31.77
CA THR A 4 0.90 -27.07 31.75
C THR A 4 2.03 -26.98 30.71
N ALA A 5 2.72 -28.09 30.44
CA ALA A 5 3.78 -28.13 29.43
C ALA A 5 3.21 -28.04 28.00
N TYR A 6 2.08 -28.70 27.71
CA TYR A 6 1.42 -28.59 26.40
C TYR A 6 0.81 -27.21 26.17
N LEU A 7 0.28 -26.59 27.23
CA LEU A 7 -0.29 -25.25 27.15
C LEU A 7 0.78 -24.20 26.87
N LEU A 8 1.95 -24.30 27.51
CA LEU A 8 3.13 -23.48 27.20
C LEU A 8 3.64 -23.73 25.77
N LEU A 9 3.70 -24.99 25.33
CA LEU A 9 4.15 -25.34 23.98
C LEU A 9 3.24 -24.74 22.89
N LEU A 10 1.91 -24.81 23.07
CA LEU A 10 0.94 -24.24 22.13
C LEU A 10 1.02 -22.70 22.08
N LEU A 11 1.25 -22.06 23.22
CA LEU A 11 1.40 -20.61 23.32
C LEU A 11 2.68 -20.12 22.61
N LEU A 12 3.77 -20.89 22.75
CA LEU A 12 5.03 -20.64 22.06
C LEU A 12 4.91 -20.88 20.55
N LEU A 13 4.20 -21.92 20.12
CA LEU A 13 3.97 -22.20 18.70
C LEU A 13 3.13 -21.10 18.04
N GLY A 14 2.09 -20.61 18.71
CA GLY A 14 1.22 -19.55 18.19
C GLY A 14 1.92 -18.20 18.04
N SER A 15 2.86 -17.88 18.93
CA SER A 15 3.64 -16.63 18.84
C SER A 15 4.62 -16.64 17.67
N VAL A 16 5.20 -17.80 17.32
CA VAL A 16 6.05 -17.93 16.12
C VAL A 16 5.26 -17.70 14.84
N VAL A 17 4.02 -18.21 14.75
CA VAL A 17 3.15 -18.00 13.56
C VAL A 17 2.78 -16.52 13.40
N LEU A 18 2.54 -15.80 14.49
CA LEU A 18 2.25 -14.36 14.47
C LEU A 18 3.45 -13.51 14.03
N LEU A 19 4.68 -13.92 14.34
CA LEU A 19 5.89 -13.19 13.99
C LEU A 19 6.27 -13.31 12.50
N VAL A 20 5.97 -14.44 11.86
CA VAL A 20 6.31 -14.68 10.44
C VAL A 20 5.29 -14.09 9.48
N GLY A 21 4.05 -13.83 9.93
CA GLY A 21 2.98 -13.29 9.10
C GLY A 21 3.06 -11.79 8.78
N CYS A 22 3.89 -11.03 9.50
CA CYS A 22 3.94 -9.56 9.36
C CYS A 22 5.19 -9.01 8.67
N SER A 23 6.10 -9.85 8.15
CA SER A 23 7.30 -9.36 7.45
C SER A 23 7.08 -9.15 5.95
N ALA A 24 5.87 -8.79 5.53
CA ALA A 24 5.63 -8.29 4.18
C ALA A 24 6.29 -6.91 4.09
N ASN A 25 7.57 -6.89 3.70
CA ASN A 25 8.28 -5.67 3.37
C ASN A 25 7.52 -5.02 2.21
N PRO A 26 6.93 -3.82 2.36
CA PRO A 26 6.28 -3.16 1.25
C PRO A 26 7.33 -3.00 0.15
N THR A 27 7.03 -3.48 -1.05
CA THR A 27 7.83 -3.16 -2.22
C THR A 27 7.67 -1.67 -2.44
N GLU A 28 8.66 -0.88 -2.02
CA GLU A 28 8.74 0.53 -2.38
C GLU A 28 8.75 0.60 -3.91
N PRO A 29 7.92 1.47 -4.52
CA PRO A 29 8.02 1.71 -5.94
C PRO A 29 9.46 2.12 -6.26
N ALA A 30 10.05 1.53 -7.29
CA ALA A 30 11.35 1.97 -7.78
C ALA A 30 11.31 3.49 -7.97
N GLU A 31 12.30 4.20 -7.41
CA GLU A 31 12.55 5.61 -7.68
C GLU A 31 12.75 5.78 -9.19
N ASN A 32 11.67 6.07 -9.90
CA ASN A 32 11.77 6.63 -11.24
C ASN A 32 12.19 8.08 -11.04
N ASP A 33 13.23 8.52 -11.76
CA ASP A 33 13.59 9.94 -11.87
C ASP A 33 12.30 10.75 -12.06
N PRO A 34 12.12 11.88 -11.34
CA PRO A 34 10.88 12.64 -11.43
C PRO A 34 10.65 12.98 -12.90
N PRO A 35 9.54 12.52 -13.52
CA PRO A 35 9.22 12.90 -14.88
C PRO A 35 9.17 14.41 -14.91
N ASP A 36 9.77 15.01 -15.95
CA ASP A 36 9.70 16.44 -16.28
C ASP A 36 8.43 17.06 -15.69
N VAL A 37 8.58 17.84 -14.60
CA VAL A 37 7.55 18.02 -13.57
C VAL A 37 6.33 18.72 -14.15
N GLU A 38 5.37 17.95 -14.65
CA GLU A 38 4.06 18.48 -15.02
C GLU A 38 3.29 18.85 -13.75
N GLU A 39 2.51 19.92 -13.82
CA GLU A 39 1.61 20.28 -12.74
C GLU A 39 0.63 19.13 -12.47
N PRO A 40 0.37 18.79 -11.20
CA PRO A 40 -0.59 17.75 -10.87
C PRO A 40 -1.98 18.16 -11.35
N ILE A 41 -2.74 17.20 -11.89
CA ILE A 41 -4.13 17.41 -12.30
C ILE A 41 -5.05 17.60 -11.07
N ALA A 42 -4.63 17.10 -9.90
CA ALA A 42 -5.23 17.40 -8.61
C ALA A 42 -4.26 17.10 -7.46
N THR A 43 -4.42 17.84 -6.37
CA THR A 43 -3.72 17.60 -5.10
C THR A 43 -4.73 17.69 -3.95
N ALA A 44 -4.70 16.73 -3.03
CA ALA A 44 -5.52 16.75 -1.82
C ALA A 44 -4.77 16.15 -0.64
N THR A 45 -5.06 16.64 0.57
CA THR A 45 -4.62 16.02 1.81
C THR A 45 -5.69 15.04 2.30
N ILE A 46 -5.32 13.79 2.51
CA ILE A 46 -6.21 12.73 3.00
C ILE A 46 -5.62 12.13 4.27
N GLY A 47 -6.41 12.14 5.34
CA GLY A 47 -6.04 11.53 6.62
C GLY A 47 -6.72 10.20 6.89
N ALA A 48 -6.68 9.76 8.15
CA ALA A 48 -7.23 8.48 8.59
C ALA A 48 -8.73 8.28 8.32
N GLY A 49 -9.49 9.37 8.14
CA GLY A 49 -10.91 9.31 7.74
C GLY A 49 -11.14 8.83 6.30
N GLY A 50 -10.09 8.70 5.49
CA GLY A 50 -10.20 8.44 4.06
C GLY A 50 -10.69 9.68 3.30
N GLY A 51 -10.97 9.51 2.02
CA GLY A 51 -11.37 10.61 1.16
C GLY A 51 -11.60 10.19 -0.28
N THR A 52 -11.94 11.16 -1.13
CA THR A 52 -12.03 10.95 -2.57
C THR A 52 -11.47 12.15 -3.29
N ILE A 53 -10.68 11.89 -4.34
CA ILE A 53 -10.18 12.89 -5.27
C ILE A 53 -10.87 12.63 -6.60
N ASP A 54 -11.56 13.64 -7.13
CA ASP A 54 -12.21 13.61 -8.44
C ASP A 54 -11.56 14.68 -9.31
N ALA A 55 -10.93 14.24 -10.40
CA ALA A 55 -10.28 15.14 -11.35
C ALA A 55 -10.27 14.53 -12.75
N GLU A 56 -10.64 15.33 -13.75
CA GLU A 56 -10.62 14.94 -15.17
C GLU A 56 -11.34 13.60 -15.49
N GLY A 57 -12.36 13.24 -14.70
CA GLY A 57 -13.09 11.98 -14.86
C GLY A 57 -12.42 10.76 -14.24
N ILE A 58 -11.31 10.94 -13.52
CA ILE A 58 -10.69 9.93 -12.66
C ILE A 58 -11.18 10.16 -11.23
N VAL A 59 -11.68 9.08 -10.61
CA VAL A 59 -12.08 9.08 -9.20
C VAL A 59 -11.14 8.16 -8.43
N LEU A 60 -10.31 8.74 -7.57
CA LEU A 60 -9.50 8.01 -6.60
C LEU A 60 -10.22 8.02 -5.25
N SER A 61 -10.72 6.87 -4.82
CA SER A 61 -11.29 6.70 -3.47
C SER A 61 -10.26 6.07 -2.54
N VAL A 62 -9.98 6.76 -1.44
CA VAL A 62 -9.11 6.29 -0.36
C VAL A 62 -9.99 5.86 0.81
N PRO A 63 -10.00 4.57 1.20
CA PRO A 63 -10.81 4.11 2.32
C PRO A 63 -10.28 4.64 3.65
N ALA A 64 -11.17 4.74 4.64
CA ALA A 64 -10.78 5.07 6.01
C ALA A 64 -9.79 4.02 6.56
N GLY A 65 -8.80 4.47 7.31
CA GLY A 65 -7.72 3.64 7.84
C GLY A 65 -6.64 3.23 6.83
N ALA A 66 -6.68 3.73 5.59
CA ALA A 66 -5.59 3.54 4.64
C ALA A 66 -4.31 4.30 5.03
N PHE A 67 -4.46 5.41 5.73
CA PHE A 67 -3.36 6.23 6.25
C PHE A 67 -3.49 6.41 7.76
N ASP A 68 -2.37 6.37 8.47
CA ASP A 68 -2.30 6.62 9.92
C ASP A 68 -2.16 8.11 10.25
N ALA A 69 -1.85 8.95 9.25
CA ALA A 69 -1.67 10.39 9.35
C ALA A 69 -2.19 11.09 8.09
N ASP A 70 -2.20 12.42 8.11
CA ASP A 70 -2.55 13.24 6.95
C ASP A 70 -1.46 13.15 5.88
N GLU A 71 -1.81 12.65 4.70
CA GLU A 71 -0.90 12.50 3.57
C GLU A 71 -1.33 13.37 2.39
N THR A 72 -0.35 13.96 1.70
CA THR A 72 -0.62 14.75 0.48
C THR A 72 -0.56 13.84 -0.74
N ILE A 73 -1.69 13.69 -1.41
CA ILE A 73 -1.83 12.88 -2.61
C ILE A 73 -1.91 13.82 -3.82
N SER A 74 -1.04 13.60 -4.80
CA SER A 74 -1.03 14.32 -6.07
C SER A 74 -1.25 13.35 -7.22
N LEU A 75 -2.18 13.70 -8.12
CA LEU A 75 -2.47 12.97 -9.34
C LEU A 75 -1.72 13.61 -10.50
N TYR A 76 -1.06 12.79 -11.30
CA TYR A 76 -0.32 13.22 -12.50
C TYR A 76 -0.79 12.44 -13.71
N ARG A 77 -0.70 13.06 -14.88
CA ARG A 77 -0.83 12.34 -16.15
C ARG A 77 0.51 11.73 -16.50
N SER A 78 0.58 10.41 -16.58
CA SER A 78 1.79 9.75 -17.09
C SER A 78 1.90 9.94 -18.60
N LYS A 79 3.10 10.29 -19.07
CA LYS A 79 3.48 10.28 -20.50
C LYS A 79 4.02 8.92 -20.93
N GLU A 80 4.22 7.99 -20.00
CA GLU A 80 4.69 6.66 -20.33
C GLU A 80 3.64 5.92 -21.15
N SER A 81 4.10 5.35 -22.26
CA SER A 81 3.26 4.54 -23.14
C SER A 81 2.97 3.15 -22.58
N LYS A 82 3.69 2.74 -21.53
CA LYS A 82 3.58 1.43 -20.89
C LYS A 82 2.96 1.59 -19.50
N PRO A 83 1.77 1.02 -19.24
CA PRO A 83 1.19 1.01 -17.91
C PRO A 83 2.10 0.28 -16.91
N PHE A 84 2.14 0.78 -15.67
CA PHE A 84 2.83 0.12 -14.56
C PHE A 84 2.37 -1.35 -14.42
N GLY A 85 3.31 -2.25 -14.12
CA GLY A 85 3.01 -3.66 -13.81
C GLY A 85 2.78 -4.57 -15.02
N THR A 86 2.89 -4.07 -16.25
CA THR A 86 2.75 -4.90 -17.47
C THR A 86 3.87 -5.94 -17.65
N ASP A 87 5.01 -5.78 -16.97
CA ASP A 87 6.08 -6.79 -16.92
C ASP A 87 5.74 -8.02 -16.05
N GLN A 88 4.66 -7.96 -15.26
CA GLN A 88 4.21 -9.06 -14.41
C GLN A 88 3.06 -9.87 -15.02
N ILE A 89 2.57 -9.49 -16.20
CA ILE A 89 1.57 -10.27 -16.94
C ILE A 89 2.32 -11.20 -17.88
N THR A 90 2.68 -12.39 -17.39
CA THR A 90 3.04 -13.50 -18.28
C THR A 90 1.74 -14.12 -18.78
N ASP A 91 1.44 -13.96 -20.08
CA ASP A 91 0.43 -14.76 -20.76
C ASP A 91 0.86 -16.24 -20.72
N GLU A 92 0.28 -17.03 -19.82
CA GLU A 92 0.28 -18.51 -19.87
C GLU A 92 -1.11 -19.03 -20.24
#